data_AF-A0A4U1JDZ0-F1
#
_entry.id   AF-A0A4U1JDZ0-F1
#
_cell.length_a   1.000
_cell.length_b   1.000
_cell.length_c   1.000
_cell.angle_alpha   90.00
_cell.angle_beta   90.00
_cell.angle_gamma   90.00
#
_symmetry.space_group_name_H-M   'P 1'
#
loop_
_entity.id
_entity.type
_entity.pdbx_description
1 polymer ?
#
loop_
_entity_poly.entity_id
_entity_poly.type
_entity_poly.pdbx_seq_one_letter_code
_entity_poly.pdbx_strand_id
1 'polypeptide(L)'
;MSDPKHPKPNDQVFDLSDLILVDITPDHISRLSKLRDGYHVAVETLVTASPLAIQRAAIHPGEVQALAASWADVQRIDEVIPAVEKLLELLHETRLVRGHEIAMRLGEMVQQIRRRADRSPDGAEILAPFEKLLAYQSAPALKAVATKEKARANEEASSEPTG
;
A
#
# COMPACT_ATOMS: atom_id res chain seq x y z
N MET A 1 10.58 -23.28 -1.53
CA MET A 1 9.77 -22.29 -2.27
C MET A 1 8.43 -22.93 -2.51
N SER A 2 7.34 -22.24 -2.21
CA SER A 2 5.99 -22.72 -2.51
C SER A 2 5.78 -22.77 -4.02
N ASP A 3 4.74 -23.50 -4.44
CA ASP A 3 4.28 -23.44 -5.82
C ASP A 3 3.86 -21.98 -6.14
N PRO A 4 4.43 -21.34 -7.18
CA PRO A 4 4.06 -19.97 -7.57
C PRO A 4 2.56 -19.79 -7.87
N LYS A 5 1.87 -20.87 -8.25
CA LYS A 5 0.41 -20.85 -8.45
C LYS A 5 -0.36 -20.87 -7.14
N HIS A 6 0.18 -21.44 -6.07
CA HIS A 6 -0.45 -21.48 -4.76
C HIS A 6 0.44 -20.76 -3.72
N PRO A 7 0.60 -19.43 -3.87
CA PRO A 7 1.51 -18.65 -3.05
C PRO A 7 1.05 -18.65 -1.59
N LYS A 8 2.02 -18.72 -0.69
CA LYS A 8 1.81 -18.58 0.75
C LYS A 8 2.24 -17.19 1.21
N PRO A 9 1.76 -16.71 2.37
CA PRO A 9 2.29 -15.50 2.97
C PRO A 9 3.82 -15.54 3.05
N ASN A 10 4.46 -14.43 2.67
CA ASN A 10 5.91 -14.23 2.54
C ASN A 10 6.57 -14.76 1.25
N ASP A 11 5.83 -15.43 0.36
CA ASP A 11 6.36 -15.68 -0.99
C ASP A 11 6.47 -14.36 -1.77
N GLN A 12 7.46 -14.29 -2.66
CA GLN A 12 7.74 -13.09 -3.48
C GLN A 12 7.36 -13.27 -4.95
N VAL A 13 7.03 -14.49 -5.36
CA VAL A 13 6.72 -14.85 -6.75
C VAL A 13 5.30 -15.40 -6.79
N PHE A 14 4.49 -14.81 -7.65
CA PHE A 14 3.08 -15.10 -7.83
C PHE A 14 2.85 -15.37 -9.32
N ASP A 15 2.31 -16.53 -9.67
CA ASP A 15 1.83 -16.80 -11.02
C ASP A 15 0.30 -16.71 -11.02
N LEU A 16 -0.20 -15.63 -11.61
CA LEU A 16 -1.63 -15.35 -11.81
C LEU A 16 -1.99 -15.33 -13.30
N SER A 17 -1.16 -15.94 -14.15
CA SER A 17 -1.38 -15.95 -15.61
C SER A 17 -2.62 -16.74 -16.04
N ASP A 18 -3.17 -17.54 -15.13
CA ASP A 18 -4.44 -18.26 -15.28
C ASP A 18 -5.67 -17.37 -15.11
N LEU A 19 -5.55 -16.22 -14.43
CA LEU A 19 -6.65 -15.30 -14.15
C LEU A 19 -6.73 -14.15 -15.16
N ILE A 20 -7.95 -13.80 -15.56
CA ILE A 20 -8.22 -12.58 -16.33
C ILE A 20 -8.50 -11.44 -15.35
N LEU A 21 -7.49 -10.62 -15.08
CA LEU A 21 -7.62 -9.46 -14.19
C LEU A 21 -8.31 -8.29 -14.91
N VAL A 22 -9.26 -7.65 -14.23
CA VAL A 22 -10.03 -6.52 -14.77
C VAL A 22 -9.77 -5.29 -13.92
N ASP A 23 -9.37 -4.20 -14.57
CA ASP A 23 -9.29 -2.88 -13.94
C ASP A 23 -10.66 -2.21 -13.97
N ILE A 24 -11.19 -1.84 -12.80
CA ILE A 24 -12.51 -1.23 -12.67
C ILE A 24 -12.40 0.17 -12.06
N THR A 25 -13.13 1.11 -12.66
CA THR A 25 -13.22 2.47 -12.13
C THR A 25 -14.24 2.55 -10.99
N PRO A 26 -14.19 3.58 -10.14
CA PRO A 26 -15.24 3.81 -9.14
C PRO A 26 -16.66 3.89 -9.71
N ASP A 27 -16.83 4.39 -10.95
CA ASP A 27 -18.12 4.42 -11.65
C ASP A 27 -18.61 3.01 -12.01
N HIS A 28 -17.72 2.12 -12.46
CA HIS A 28 -18.05 0.73 -12.74
C HIS A 28 -18.56 0.00 -11.50
N ILE A 29 -17.93 0.23 -10.32
CA ILE A 29 -18.33 -0.40 -9.05
C ILE A 29 -19.80 -0.16 -8.74
N SER A 30 -20.31 1.06 -8.99
CA SER A 30 -21.71 1.41 -8.71
C SER A 30 -22.72 0.62 -9.55
N ARG A 31 -22.30 0.09 -10.69
CA ARG A 31 -23.11 -0.68 -11.64
C ARG A 31 -23.02 -2.19 -11.42
N LEU A 32 -22.07 -2.65 -10.60
CA LEU A 32 -21.91 -4.07 -10.30
C LEU A 32 -23.01 -4.53 -9.34
N SER A 33 -23.60 -5.69 -9.65
CA SER A 33 -24.51 -6.36 -8.72
C SER A 33 -23.73 -6.91 -7.55
N LYS A 34 -24.15 -6.58 -6.34
CA LYS A 34 -23.53 -7.09 -5.11
C LYS A 34 -23.98 -8.53 -4.87
N LEU A 35 -23.02 -9.42 -4.61
CA LEU A 35 -23.30 -10.74 -4.07
C LEU A 35 -23.88 -10.59 -2.67
N ARG A 36 -24.87 -11.43 -2.35
CA ARG A 36 -25.52 -11.46 -1.04
C ARG A 36 -24.83 -12.47 -0.14
N ASP A 37 -25.01 -12.32 1.17
CA ASP A 37 -24.55 -13.32 2.13
C ASP A 37 -25.13 -14.70 1.82
N GLY A 38 -24.31 -15.74 1.95
CA GLY A 38 -24.68 -17.12 1.63
C GLY A 38 -24.62 -17.48 0.14
N TYR A 39 -24.13 -16.60 -0.75
CA TYR A 39 -24.07 -16.90 -2.19
C TYR A 39 -23.26 -18.16 -2.51
N HIS A 40 -22.20 -18.47 -1.75
CA HIS A 40 -21.36 -19.66 -1.95
C HIS A 40 -22.18 -20.95 -1.87
N VAL A 41 -23.11 -21.07 -0.91
CA VAL A 41 -24.02 -22.22 -0.79
C VAL A 41 -24.94 -22.33 -2.00
N ALA A 42 -25.46 -21.20 -2.48
CA ALA A 42 -26.32 -21.16 -3.65
C ALA A 42 -25.58 -21.59 -4.93
N VAL A 43 -24.35 -21.12 -5.12
CA VAL A 43 -23.50 -21.53 -6.24
C VAL A 43 -23.16 -23.01 -6.15
N GLU A 44 -22.71 -23.49 -4.98
CA GLU A 44 -22.37 -24.91 -4.78
C GLU A 44 -23.58 -25.83 -5.02
N THR A 45 -24.77 -25.41 -4.58
CA THR A 45 -26.02 -26.16 -4.84
C THR A 45 -26.26 -26.33 -6.34
N LEU A 46 -26.04 -25.29 -7.15
CA LEU A 46 -26.22 -25.36 -8.60
C LEU A 46 -25.12 -26.18 -9.27
N VAL A 47 -23.87 -26.02 -8.85
CA VAL A 47 -22.71 -26.71 -9.44
C VAL A 47 -22.72 -28.22 -9.13
N THR A 48 -23.20 -28.62 -7.95
CA THR A 48 -23.27 -30.02 -7.51
C THR A 48 -24.60 -30.71 -7.84
N ALA A 49 -25.58 -29.96 -8.36
CA ALA A 49 -26.89 -30.52 -8.72
C ALA A 49 -26.76 -31.59 -9.81
N SER A 50 -27.53 -32.68 -9.67
CA SER A 50 -27.58 -33.72 -10.70
C SER A 50 -28.08 -33.16 -12.04
N PRO A 51 -27.62 -33.66 -13.20
CA PRO A 51 -28.07 -33.20 -14.51
C PRO A 51 -29.60 -33.26 -14.69
N LEU A 52 -30.24 -34.28 -14.09
CA LEU A 52 -31.69 -34.45 -14.12
C LEU A 52 -32.42 -33.37 -13.31
N ALA A 53 -31.85 -32.93 -12.18
CA ALA A 53 -32.39 -31.80 -11.41
C ALA A 53 -32.27 -30.48 -12.19
N ILE A 54 -31.12 -30.23 -12.83
CA ILE A 54 -30.90 -29.08 -13.72
C ILE A 54 -31.90 -29.06 -14.88
N GLN A 55 -32.09 -30.22 -15.54
CA GLN A 55 -33.07 -30.35 -16.62
C GLN A 55 -34.51 -30.11 -16.15
N ARG A 56 -34.91 -30.64 -14.98
CA ARG A 56 -36.23 -30.40 -14.39
C ARG A 56 -36.46 -28.94 -14.03
N ALA A 57 -35.42 -28.23 -13.62
CA ALA A 57 -35.46 -26.79 -13.37
C ALA A 57 -35.44 -25.94 -14.66
N ALA A 58 -35.36 -26.57 -15.84
CA ALA A 58 -35.22 -25.91 -17.14
C ALA A 58 -34.02 -24.94 -17.22
N ILE A 59 -32.95 -25.22 -16.47
CA ILE A 59 -31.69 -24.46 -16.51
C ILE A 59 -30.81 -25.06 -17.61
N HIS A 60 -30.20 -24.20 -18.43
CA HIS A 60 -29.31 -24.66 -19.48
C HIS A 60 -27.97 -25.14 -18.89
N PRO A 61 -27.47 -26.35 -19.22
CA PRO A 61 -26.22 -26.88 -18.64
C PRO A 61 -25.01 -25.96 -18.86
N GLY A 62 -24.96 -25.25 -19.99
CA GLY A 62 -23.90 -24.29 -20.28
C GLY A 62 -23.86 -23.08 -19.33
N GLU A 63 -25.00 -22.67 -18.76
CA GLU A 63 -25.03 -21.59 -17.76
C GLU A 63 -24.45 -22.07 -16.43
N VAL A 64 -24.75 -23.31 -16.03
CA VAL A 64 -24.16 -23.94 -14.83
C VAL A 64 -22.65 -24.08 -14.99
N GLN A 65 -22.19 -24.46 -16.19
CA GLN A 65 -20.76 -24.54 -16.49
C GLN A 65 -20.07 -23.16 -16.45
N ALA A 66 -20.69 -22.13 -17.01
CA ALA A 66 -20.15 -20.77 -16.97
C ALA A 66 -20.11 -20.21 -15.53
N LEU A 67 -21.14 -20.51 -14.73
CA LEU A 67 -21.16 -20.19 -13.30
C LEU A 67 -20.03 -20.91 -12.56
N ALA A 68 -19.83 -22.20 -12.81
CA ALA A 68 -18.76 -22.98 -12.18
C ALA A 68 -17.37 -22.44 -12.51
N ALA A 69 -17.14 -22.04 -13.77
CA ALA A 69 -15.88 -21.41 -14.18
C ALA A 69 -15.65 -20.07 -13.46
N SER A 70 -16.66 -19.19 -13.45
CA SER A 70 -16.57 -17.91 -12.74
C SER A 70 -16.36 -18.10 -11.24
N TRP A 71 -16.96 -19.13 -10.66
CA TRP A 71 -16.79 -19.46 -9.25
C TRP A 71 -15.38 -19.96 -8.92
N ALA A 72 -14.81 -20.80 -9.79
CA ALA A 72 -13.42 -21.24 -9.65
C ALA A 72 -12.45 -20.06 -9.69
N ASP A 73 -12.67 -19.08 -10.58
CA ASP A 73 -11.86 -17.85 -10.65
C ASP A 73 -11.95 -17.04 -9.34
N VAL A 74 -13.15 -16.90 -8.75
CA VAL A 74 -13.33 -16.21 -7.46
C VAL A 74 -12.60 -16.94 -6.34
N GLN A 75 -12.74 -18.27 -6.24
CA GLN A 75 -12.04 -19.06 -5.23
C GLN A 75 -10.51 -18.94 -5.38
N ARG A 76 -10.03 -18.93 -6.62
CA ARG A 76 -8.62 -18.74 -6.96
C ARG A 76 -8.12 -17.36 -6.54
N ILE A 77 -8.92 -16.30 -6.73
CA ILE A 77 -8.62 -14.95 -6.24
C ILE A 77 -8.57 -14.93 -4.71
N ASP A 78 -9.58 -15.49 -4.04
CA ASP A 78 -9.66 -15.53 -2.57
C ASP A 78 -8.48 -16.28 -1.94
N GLU A 79 -7.97 -17.32 -2.61
CA GLU A 79 -6.77 -18.06 -2.18
C GLU A 79 -5.51 -17.18 -2.18
N VAL A 80 -5.33 -16.30 -3.19
CA VAL A 80 -4.10 -15.51 -3.34
C VAL A 80 -4.10 -14.20 -2.58
N ILE A 81 -5.28 -13.65 -2.26
CA ILE A 81 -5.44 -12.37 -1.56
C ILE A 81 -4.55 -12.29 -0.31
N PRO A 82 -4.57 -13.25 0.63
CA PRO A 82 -3.77 -13.15 1.85
C PRO A 82 -2.26 -13.05 1.61
N ALA A 83 -1.75 -13.73 0.58
CA ALA A 83 -0.34 -13.68 0.22
C ALA A 83 0.02 -12.34 -0.45
N VAL A 84 -0.86 -11.80 -1.30
CA VAL A 84 -0.69 -10.48 -1.93
C VAL A 84 -0.73 -9.35 -0.89
N GLU A 85 -1.68 -9.40 0.04
CA GLU A 85 -1.78 -8.44 1.15
C GLU A 85 -0.50 -8.46 1.99
N LYS A 86 0.03 -9.64 2.31
CA LYS A 86 1.28 -9.75 3.05
C LYS A 86 2.48 -9.21 2.26
N LEU A 87 2.54 -9.44 0.94
CA LEU A 87 3.59 -8.85 0.10
C LEU A 87 3.50 -7.32 0.13
N LEU A 88 2.31 -6.75 0.01
CA LEU A 88 2.10 -5.29 0.08
C LEU A 88 2.56 -4.72 1.42
N GLU A 89 2.25 -5.40 2.53
CA GLU A 89 2.74 -5.06 3.87
C GLU A 89 4.27 -5.02 3.91
N LEU A 90 4.94 -6.09 3.44
CA LEU A 90 6.40 -6.17 3.42
C LEU A 90 7.04 -5.09 2.53
N LEU A 91 6.39 -4.70 1.43
CA LEU A 91 6.84 -3.59 0.58
C LEU A 91 6.74 -2.25 1.31
N HIS A 92 5.67 -2.01 2.07
CA HIS A 92 5.53 -0.81 2.90
C HIS A 92 6.60 -0.76 4.00
N GLU A 93 6.81 -1.86 4.72
CA GLU A 93 7.86 -1.96 5.74
C GLU A 93 9.26 -1.75 5.15
N THR A 94 9.55 -2.41 4.03
CA THR A 94 10.83 -2.25 3.31
C THR A 94 11.03 -0.79 2.88
N ARG A 95 9.98 -0.12 2.40
CA ARG A 95 10.05 1.30 2.04
C ARG A 95 10.38 2.17 3.24
N LEU A 96 9.83 1.89 4.42
CA LEU A 96 10.16 2.63 5.66
C LEU A 96 11.62 2.43 6.05
N VAL A 97 12.11 1.19 6.04
CA VAL A 97 13.51 0.86 6.35
C VAL A 97 14.46 1.57 5.37
N ARG A 98 14.20 1.47 4.06
CA ARG A 98 15.01 2.16 3.04
C ARG A 98 14.94 3.67 3.17
N GLY A 99 13.77 4.23 3.51
CA GLY A 99 13.61 5.65 3.78
C GLY A 99 14.47 6.12 4.96
N HIS A 100 14.52 5.33 6.04
CA HIS A 100 15.40 5.58 7.18
C HIS A 100 16.88 5.55 6.79
N GLU A 101 17.32 4.52 6.06
CA GLU A 101 18.71 4.41 5.59
C GLU A 101 19.11 5.60 4.70
N ILE A 102 18.22 6.02 3.80
CA ILE A 102 18.43 7.21 2.96
C ILE A 102 18.58 8.45 3.85
N ALA A 103 17.69 8.65 4.82
CA ALA A 103 17.77 9.80 5.72
C ALA A 103 19.09 9.86 6.51
N MET A 104 19.54 8.71 7.03
CA MET A 104 20.83 8.60 7.72
C MET A 104 22.00 9.00 6.81
N ARG A 105 22.05 8.44 5.59
CA ARG A 105 23.08 8.75 4.60
C ARG A 105 23.08 10.22 4.19
N LEU A 106 21.90 10.82 3.99
CA LEU A 106 21.79 12.25 3.71
C LEU A 106 22.35 13.09 4.85
N GLY A 107 22.06 12.74 6.10
CA GLY A 107 22.62 13.39 7.28
C GLY A 107 24.15 13.32 7.30
N GLU A 108 24.73 12.14 7.07
CA GLU A 108 26.18 11.95 6.99
C GLU A 108 26.80 12.79 5.87
N MET A 109 26.22 12.77 4.68
CA MET A 109 26.67 13.56 3.52
C MET A 109 26.64 15.06 3.82
N VAL A 110 25.56 15.56 4.44
CA VAL A 110 25.48 16.97 4.88
C VAL A 110 26.62 17.32 5.84
N GLN A 111 26.92 16.46 6.81
CA GLN A 111 28.02 16.70 7.74
C GLN A 111 29.39 16.65 7.05
N GLN A 112 29.56 15.85 5.99
CA GLN A 112 30.78 15.84 5.20
C GLN A 112 30.93 17.12 4.36
N ILE A 113 29.85 17.57 3.71
CA ILE A 113 29.82 18.81 2.93
C ILE A 113 30.18 20.00 3.81
N ARG A 114 29.54 20.14 4.98
CA ARG A 114 29.83 21.21 5.96
C ARG A 114 31.28 21.19 6.40
N ARG A 115 31.78 20.02 6.85
CA ARG A 115 33.19 19.86 7.26
C ARG A 115 34.19 20.24 6.17
N ARG A 116 33.85 20.01 4.89
CA ARG A 116 34.70 20.39 3.76
C ARG A 116 34.62 21.89 3.47
N ALA A 117 33.44 22.47 3.51
CA ALA A 117 33.23 23.91 3.36
C ALA A 117 33.95 24.70 4.46
N ASP A 118 33.84 24.28 5.73
CA ASP A 118 34.47 24.94 6.88
C ASP A 118 36.01 25.01 6.80
N ARG A 119 36.64 24.10 6.05
CA ARG A 119 38.10 24.00 5.89
C ARG A 119 38.62 24.62 4.59
N SER A 120 37.74 25.13 3.74
CA SER A 120 38.10 25.65 2.42
C SER A 120 37.89 27.16 2.36
N PRO A 121 38.79 27.93 1.73
CA PRO A 121 38.55 29.35 1.47
C PRO A 121 37.31 29.58 0.58
N ASP A 122 36.94 28.58 -0.25
CA ASP A 122 35.82 28.63 -1.19
C ASP A 122 34.56 27.95 -0.61
N GLY A 123 34.42 27.93 0.73
CA GLY A 123 33.34 27.20 1.41
C GLY A 123 31.93 27.56 0.94
N ALA A 124 31.68 28.82 0.58
CA ALA A 124 30.39 29.26 0.03
C ALA A 124 30.08 28.60 -1.32
N GLU A 125 31.08 28.48 -2.21
CA GLU A 125 30.94 27.82 -3.51
C GLU A 125 30.71 26.31 -3.35
N ILE A 126 31.31 25.71 -2.32
CA ILE A 126 31.08 24.30 -1.97
C ILE A 126 29.64 24.06 -1.50
N LEU A 127 29.05 25.00 -0.74
CA LEU A 127 27.70 24.84 -0.17
C LEU A 127 26.59 25.15 -1.17
N ALA A 128 26.80 26.12 -2.08
CA ALA A 128 25.75 26.63 -2.96
C ALA A 128 25.01 25.54 -3.76
N PRO A 129 25.67 24.52 -4.35
CA PRO A 129 24.97 23.45 -5.07
C PRO A 129 24.06 22.57 -4.19
N PHE A 130 24.29 22.56 -2.87
CA PHE A 130 23.60 21.69 -1.92
C PHE A 130 22.58 22.42 -1.05
N GLU A 131 22.24 23.67 -1.37
CA GLU A 131 21.32 24.49 -0.57
C GLU A 131 20.00 23.76 -0.26
N LYS A 132 19.38 23.11 -1.26
CA LYS A 132 18.14 22.35 -1.06
C LYS A 132 18.29 21.18 -0.08
N LEU A 133 19.42 20.48 -0.12
CA LEU A 133 19.72 19.37 0.79
C LEU A 133 19.96 19.88 2.22
N LEU A 134 20.70 20.98 2.35
CA LEU A 134 20.94 21.64 3.64
C LEU A 134 19.65 22.15 4.25
N ALA A 135 18.79 22.78 3.44
CA ALA A 135 17.47 23.24 3.84
C ALA A 135 16.59 22.08 4.31
N TYR A 136 16.51 20.99 3.53
CA TYR A 136 15.81 19.76 3.91
C TYR A 136 16.26 19.24 5.28
N GLN A 137 17.58 19.13 5.50
CA GLN A 137 18.11 18.60 6.75
C GLN A 137 17.90 19.54 7.96
N SER A 138 17.85 20.86 7.73
CA SER A 138 17.55 21.84 8.79
C SER A 138 16.07 22.01 9.10
N ALA A 139 15.17 21.60 8.20
CA ALA A 139 13.74 21.84 8.33
C ALA A 139 13.12 21.31 9.64
N PRO A 140 13.48 20.12 10.16
CA PRO A 140 12.99 19.65 11.45
C PRO A 140 13.40 20.57 12.62
N ALA A 141 14.65 21.04 12.62
CA ALA A 141 15.16 21.94 13.66
C ALA A 141 14.45 23.31 13.62
N LEU A 142 14.24 23.87 12.42
CA LEU A 142 13.51 25.13 12.24
C LEU A 142 12.06 25.02 12.72
N LYS A 143 11.38 23.91 12.40
CA LYS A 143 10.02 23.64 12.91
C LYS A 143 9.99 23.53 14.44
N ALA A 144 10.97 22.86 15.05
CA ALA A 144 11.04 22.71 16.49
C ALA A 144 11.23 24.05 17.21
N VAL A 145 12.05 24.95 16.65
CA VAL A 145 12.21 26.32 17.16
C VAL A 145 10.89 27.10 17.05
N ALA A 146 10.26 27.10 15.87
CA ALA A 146 8.99 27.79 15.66
C ALA A 146 7.87 27.30 16.60
N THR A 147 7.80 25.99 16.87
CA THR A 147 6.83 25.43 17.84
C THR A 147 7.11 25.90 19.26
N LYS A 148 8.37 26.00 19.68
CA LYS A 148 8.75 26.49 21.02
C LYS A 148 8.42 27.96 21.20
N GLU A 149 8.69 28.78 20.20
CA GLU A 149 8.35 30.21 20.22
C GLU A 149 6.85 30.42 20.30
N LYS A 150 6.07 29.68 19.51
CA LYS A 150 4.60 29.73 19.57
C LYS A 150 4.05 29.28 20.93
N ALA A 151 4.63 28.27 21.55
CA ALA A 151 4.23 27.81 22.89
C ALA A 151 4.49 28.88 23.95
N ARG A 152 5.67 29.51 23.95
CA ARG A 152 6.00 30.62 24.87
C ARG A 152 5.06 31.82 24.70
N ALA A 153 4.80 32.23 23.46
CA ALA A 153 3.88 33.33 23.18
C ALA A 153 2.45 33.04 23.68
N ASN A 154 1.99 31.79 23.58
CA ASN A 154 0.67 31.39 24.09
C ASN A 154 0.64 31.35 25.63
N GLU A 155 1.72 30.94 26.28
CA GLU A 155 1.84 30.95 27.75
C GLU A 155 1.78 32.40 28.27
N GLU A 156 2.57 33.30 27.70
CA GLU A 156 2.58 34.74 28.05
C GLU A 156 1.20 35.39 27.85
N ALA A 157 0.52 35.09 26.74
CA ALA A 157 -0.84 35.59 26.46
C ALA A 157 -1.93 35.02 27.39
N SER A 158 -1.70 33.84 27.99
CA SER A 158 -2.67 33.21 28.91
C SER A 158 -2.50 33.65 30.37
N SER A 159 -1.35 34.23 30.71
CA SER A 159 -1.05 34.77 32.05
C SER A 159 -1.58 36.19 32.31
N GLU A 160 -2.13 36.86 31.30
CA GLU A 160 -2.87 38.12 31.42
C GLU A 160 -4.35 37.88 31.04
N PRO A 161 -5.21 37.40 31.97
CA PRO A 161 -6.18 38.33 32.57
C PRO A 161 -6.77 37.88 33.93
N THR A 162 -6.56 38.65 35.00
CA THR A 162 -7.57 38.88 36.05
C THR A 162 -7.20 40.17 36.80
N GLY A 163 -7.64 41.30 36.24
CA GLY A 163 -7.68 42.60 36.89
C GLY A 163 -9.12 43.11 36.88
#